data_AF-A0A2V9TDY3-F1
#
_entry.id   AF-A0A2V9TDY3-F1
#
_cell.length_a   1.000
_cell.length_b   1.000
_cell.length_c   1.000
_cell.angle_alpha   90.00
_cell.angle_beta   90.00
_cell.angle_gamma   90.00
#
_symmetry.space_group_name_H-M   'P 1'
#
loop_
_entity.id
_entity.type
_entity.pdbx_description
1 polymer ?
#
loop_
_entity_poly.entity_id
_entity_poly.type
_entity_poly.pdbx_seq_one_letter_code
_entity_poly.pdbx_strand_id
1 'polypeptide(L)'
;TGAPIVILGQPDEEHQRIDNPIIVNKVLSFLVYGTTTAEVQGLNEFPKDQWPTNIPLLYFSYHVMVGLGTIFVVVMALGAFLLWRRKLFASPWMLWIILLCVPFPYIANTAGWLAAEVGRQPWLVYGLLRTSQGYSTNVIAGNSLFTLLGYMGLYLVLGILFLFLIQREIGKGPALAAAGTVRSGAPITTT
;
A
#
# COMPACT_ATOMS: atom_id res chain seq x y z
N THR A 1 8.85 -29.92 3.73
CA THR A 1 7.75 -29.82 4.74
C THR A 1 7.19 -28.41 4.75
N GLY A 2 5.86 -28.22 4.76
CA GLY A 2 5.21 -26.94 4.41
C GLY A 2 5.68 -25.72 5.22
N ALA A 3 5.92 -24.61 4.53
CA ALA A 3 6.48 -23.40 5.11
C ALA A 3 5.42 -22.59 5.90
N PRO A 4 5.67 -22.26 7.18
CA PRO A 4 4.74 -21.46 7.99
C PRO A 4 4.72 -19.97 7.56
N ILE A 5 3.53 -19.35 7.53
CA ILE A 5 3.40 -17.88 7.51
C ILE A 5 3.50 -17.39 8.94
N VAL A 6 4.45 -16.50 9.21
CA VAL A 6 4.33 -15.60 10.36
C VAL A 6 3.44 -14.44 9.90
N ILE A 7 2.31 -14.19 10.56
CA ILE A 7 1.37 -13.09 10.28
C ILE A 7 1.76 -11.82 11.05
N LEU A 8 2.49 -11.98 12.16
CA LEU A 8 2.95 -10.89 13.00
C LEU A 8 4.11 -11.42 13.83
N GLY A 9 5.21 -10.69 13.91
CA GLY A 9 6.44 -11.13 14.58
C GLY A 9 7.52 -10.08 14.35
N GLN A 10 8.37 -9.85 15.33
CA GLN A 10 9.49 -8.92 15.21
C GLN A 10 10.71 -9.72 14.73
N PRO A 11 11.17 -9.55 13.49
CA PRO A 11 12.39 -10.20 13.04
C PRO A 11 13.59 -9.61 13.78
N ASP A 12 14.30 -10.44 14.52
CA ASP A 12 15.58 -10.12 15.16
C ASP A 12 16.72 -10.56 14.22
N GLU A 13 17.41 -9.57 13.65
CA GLU A 13 18.55 -9.77 12.76
C GLU A 13 19.77 -10.37 13.47
N GLU A 14 19.89 -10.17 14.79
CA GLU A 14 21.07 -10.58 15.57
C GLU A 14 21.00 -12.07 15.94
N HIS A 15 19.81 -12.56 16.27
CA HIS A 15 19.58 -13.97 16.65
C HIS A 15 19.02 -14.85 15.52
N GLN A 16 18.79 -14.30 14.33
CA GLN A 16 18.16 -15.00 13.18
C GLN A 16 16.83 -15.68 13.56
N ARG A 17 16.05 -15.03 14.42
CA ARG A 17 14.76 -15.53 14.92
C ARG A 17 13.69 -14.47 14.72
N ILE A 18 12.45 -14.91 14.59
CA ILE A 18 11.30 -14.01 14.63
C ILE A 18 10.74 -14.10 16.04
N ASP A 19 10.85 -13.03 16.80
CA ASP A 19 10.30 -12.93 18.13
C ASP A 19 8.79 -12.66 18.05
N ASN A 20 8.04 -13.34 18.92
CA ASN A 20 6.58 -13.25 19.01
C ASN A 20 5.81 -13.59 17.70
N PRO A 21 6.10 -14.72 17.03
CA PRO A 21 5.45 -15.03 15.76
C PRO A 21 4.01 -15.53 16.00
N ILE A 22 3.02 -14.77 15.55
CA ILE A 22 1.66 -15.27 15.30
C ILE A 22 1.73 -16.08 14.01
N ILE A 23 2.02 -17.36 14.14
CA ILE A 23 2.17 -18.28 13.01
C ILE A 23 0.80 -18.82 12.63
N VAL A 24 0.36 -18.55 11.40
CA VAL A 24 -0.76 -19.29 10.81
C VAL A 24 -0.19 -20.34 9.88
N ASN A 25 -0.38 -21.58 10.29
CA ASN A 25 0.26 -22.74 9.67
C ASN A 25 -0.34 -23.00 8.26
N LYS A 26 0.52 -23.38 7.30
CA LYS A 26 0.16 -23.93 5.96
C LYS A 26 -0.47 -22.98 4.92
N VAL A 27 -0.65 -21.69 5.20
CA VAL A 27 -1.24 -20.75 4.22
C VAL A 27 -0.23 -20.35 3.14
N LEU A 28 1.08 -20.27 3.42
CA LEU A 28 2.12 -19.87 2.43
C LEU A 28 2.30 -20.92 1.33
N SER A 29 2.48 -22.19 1.70
CA SER A 29 2.63 -23.27 0.72
C SER A 29 1.39 -23.39 -0.19
N PHE A 30 0.18 -23.18 0.35
CA PHE A 30 -1.05 -23.17 -0.44
C PHE A 30 -1.16 -21.95 -1.36
N LEU A 31 -0.79 -20.74 -0.90
CA LEU A 31 -0.88 -19.51 -1.71
C LEU A 31 0.18 -19.45 -2.83
N VAL A 32 1.39 -19.97 -2.59
CA VAL A 32 2.52 -19.89 -3.52
C VAL A 32 2.52 -21.05 -4.53
N TYR A 33 2.21 -22.27 -4.10
CA TYR A 33 2.34 -23.47 -4.93
C TYR A 33 1.03 -24.23 -5.15
N GLY A 34 -0.10 -23.73 -4.64
CA GLY A 34 -1.40 -24.42 -4.72
C GLY A 34 -1.44 -25.76 -3.98
N THR A 35 -0.38 -26.11 -3.25
CA THR A 35 -0.18 -27.42 -2.62
C THR A 35 0.40 -27.22 -1.23
N THR A 36 -0.16 -27.88 -0.22
CA THR A 36 0.21 -27.71 1.20
C THR A 36 1.61 -28.25 1.57
N THR A 37 2.35 -28.77 0.58
CA THR A 37 3.57 -29.57 0.79
C THR A 37 4.82 -28.94 0.20
N ALA A 38 4.69 -27.86 -0.59
CA ALA A 38 5.84 -27.20 -1.19
C ALA A 38 6.72 -26.53 -0.13
N GLU A 39 8.01 -26.87 -0.18
CA GLU A 39 9.06 -26.36 0.69
C GLU A 39 9.58 -25.05 0.10
N VAL A 40 9.22 -23.95 0.76
CA VAL A 40 9.75 -22.62 0.40
C VAL A 40 11.18 -22.59 0.91
N GLN A 41 12.12 -22.38 0.00
CA GLN A 41 13.53 -22.28 0.36
C GLN A 41 13.71 -21.17 1.40
N GLY A 42 14.31 -21.53 2.53
CA GLY A 42 14.51 -20.62 3.64
C GLY A 42 15.63 -19.63 3.34
N LEU A 43 15.59 -18.44 3.95
CA LEU A 43 16.65 -17.43 3.78
C LEU A 43 18.05 -17.99 4.12
N ASN A 44 18.11 -18.98 5.01
CA ASN A 44 19.34 -19.67 5.42
C ASN A 44 20.00 -20.54 4.34
N GLU A 45 19.29 -20.87 3.26
CA GLU A 45 19.84 -21.63 2.13
C GLU A 45 20.57 -20.74 1.13
N PHE A 46 20.40 -19.41 1.24
CA PHE A 46 21.07 -18.42 0.39
C PHE A 46 22.34 -17.85 1.06
N PRO A 47 23.41 -17.61 0.31
CA PRO A 47 24.60 -16.91 0.81
C PRO A 47 24.24 -15.55 1.42
N LYS A 48 24.81 -15.23 2.60
CA LYS A 48 24.51 -13.99 3.35
C LYS A 48 24.81 -12.70 2.56
N ASP A 49 25.72 -12.75 1.59
CA ASP A 49 26.06 -11.63 0.71
C ASP A 49 24.98 -11.33 -0.35
N GLN A 50 24.00 -12.22 -0.51
CA GLN A 50 22.85 -12.04 -1.39
C GLN A 50 21.58 -11.63 -0.64
N TRP A 51 21.66 -11.51 0.69
CA TRP A 51 20.50 -11.16 1.49
C TRP A 51 20.11 -9.69 1.28
N PRO A 52 18.81 -9.37 1.32
CA PRO A 52 18.35 -8.00 1.42
C PRO A 52 19.01 -7.32 2.61
N THR A 53 19.47 -6.09 2.41
CA THR A 53 20.22 -5.33 3.42
C THR A 53 19.37 -4.97 4.65
N ASN A 54 18.04 -5.02 4.56
CA ASN A 54 17.14 -4.69 5.66
C ASN A 54 15.94 -5.65 5.71
N ILE A 55 16.12 -6.78 6.41
CA ILE A 55 15.14 -7.85 6.50
C ILE A 55 13.91 -7.44 7.34
N PRO A 56 14.06 -6.71 8.48
CA PRO A 56 12.94 -6.21 9.26
C PRO A 56 12.06 -5.26 8.48
N LEU A 57 12.64 -4.30 7.76
CA LEU A 57 11.84 -3.37 6.97
C LEU A 57 11.04 -4.08 5.89
N LEU A 58 11.65 -5.05 5.20
CA LEU A 58 10.96 -5.89 4.22
C LEU A 58 9.79 -6.64 4.86
N TYR A 59 10.03 -7.28 6.01
CA TYR A 59 9.01 -8.01 6.75
C TYR A 59 7.84 -7.09 7.16
N PHE A 60 8.10 -5.97 7.82
CA PHE A 60 7.06 -5.06 8.26
C PHE A 60 6.28 -4.45 7.09
N SER A 61 6.96 -4.07 6.01
CA SER A 61 6.33 -3.50 4.81
C SER A 61 5.38 -4.49 4.15
N TYR A 62 5.80 -5.76 4.04
CA TYR A 62 4.95 -6.83 3.53
C TYR A 62 3.71 -7.04 4.40
N HIS A 63 3.87 -7.09 5.73
CA HIS A 63 2.75 -7.28 6.65
C HIS A 63 1.76 -6.12 6.65
N VAL A 64 2.25 -4.88 6.58
CA VAL A 64 1.39 -3.69 6.47
C VAL A 64 0.61 -3.72 5.15
N MET A 65 1.27 -4.05 4.03
CA MET A 65 0.61 -4.16 2.72
C MET A 65 -0.49 -5.23 2.74
N VAL A 66 -0.18 -6.45 3.17
CA VAL A 66 -1.14 -7.57 3.18
C VAL A 66 -2.25 -7.33 4.21
N GLY A 67 -1.92 -6.81 5.40
CA GLY A 67 -2.87 -6.47 6.44
C GLY A 67 -3.90 -5.44 5.96
N LEU A 68 -3.44 -4.34 5.36
CA LEU A 68 -4.36 -3.33 4.80
C LEU A 68 -5.15 -3.87 3.60
N GLY A 69 -4.52 -4.65 2.72
CA GLY A 69 -5.19 -5.25 1.56
C GLY A 69 -6.34 -6.17 1.97
N THR A 70 -6.14 -7.04 2.95
CA THR A 70 -7.19 -7.92 3.48
C THR A 70 -8.33 -7.14 4.14
N ILE A 71 -8.01 -6.09 4.91
CA ILE A 71 -9.02 -5.19 5.49
C ILE A 71 -9.88 -4.54 4.38
N PHE A 72 -9.26 -4.04 3.30
CA PHE A 72 -10.02 -3.44 2.20
C PHE A 72 -10.95 -4.44 1.51
N VAL A 73 -10.52 -5.68 1.31
CA VAL A 73 -11.38 -6.73 0.74
C VAL A 73 -12.60 -6.98 1.64
N VAL A 74 -12.41 -7.07 2.96
CA VAL A 74 -13.51 -7.27 3.92
C VAL A 74 -14.46 -6.07 3.92
N VAL A 75 -13.93 -4.85 4.00
CA VAL A 75 -14.74 -3.63 3.97
C VAL A 75 -15.54 -3.52 2.68
N MET A 76 -14.92 -3.79 1.53
CA MET A 76 -15.59 -3.78 0.22
C MET A 76 -16.66 -4.87 0.12
N ALA A 77 -16.39 -6.09 0.59
CA ALA A 77 -17.35 -7.18 0.58
C ALA A 77 -18.57 -6.87 1.46
N LEU A 78 -18.36 -6.35 2.67
CA LEU A 78 -19.42 -5.90 3.56
C LEU A 78 -20.21 -4.73 2.95
N GLY A 79 -19.51 -3.74 2.38
CA GLY A 79 -20.12 -2.61 1.69
C GLY A 79 -21.00 -3.06 0.52
N ALA A 80 -20.51 -3.98 -0.32
CA ALA A 80 -21.26 -4.55 -1.44
C ALA A 80 -22.48 -5.36 -0.97
N PHE A 81 -22.34 -6.14 0.12
CA PHE A 81 -23.46 -6.87 0.71
C PHE A 81 -24.55 -5.93 1.26
N LEU A 82 -24.15 -4.85 1.96
CA LEU A 82 -25.08 -3.82 2.45
C LEU A 82 -25.73 -3.04 1.29
N LEU A 83 -24.99 -2.82 0.20
CA LEU A 83 -25.51 -2.19 -1.02
C LEU A 83 -26.57 -3.07 -1.68
N TRP A 84 -26.31 -4.38 -1.80
CA TRP A 84 -27.26 -5.33 -2.35
C TRP A 84 -28.55 -5.41 -1.52
N ARG A 85 -28.44 -5.27 -0.19
CA ARG A 85 -29.58 -5.16 0.72
C ARG A 85 -30.23 -3.77 0.77
N ARG A 86 -29.75 -2.80 -0.01
CA ARG A 86 -30.17 -1.38 -0.02
C ARG A 86 -30.10 -0.69 1.35
N LYS A 87 -29.27 -1.18 2.28
CA LYS A 87 -29.10 -0.64 3.64
C LYS A 87 -27.81 0.15 3.83
N LEU A 88 -26.96 0.24 2.81
CA LEU A 88 -25.67 0.91 2.89
C LEU A 88 -25.81 2.38 3.33
N PHE A 89 -26.68 3.15 2.68
CA PHE A 89 -26.91 4.55 3.00
C PHE A 89 -27.64 4.78 4.34
N ALA A 90 -28.26 3.74 4.90
CA ALA A 90 -28.91 3.79 6.21
C ALA A 90 -27.97 3.43 7.36
N SER A 91 -26.74 3.00 7.07
CA SER A 91 -25.78 2.50 8.06
C SER A 91 -24.59 3.47 8.18
N PRO A 92 -24.69 4.51 9.04
CA PRO A 92 -23.67 5.56 9.13
C PRO A 92 -22.30 5.01 9.55
N TRP A 93 -22.26 3.96 10.37
CA TRP A 93 -21.02 3.32 10.80
C TRP A 93 -20.18 2.79 9.61
N MET A 94 -20.83 2.22 8.59
CA MET A 94 -20.14 1.71 7.39
C MET A 94 -19.60 2.84 6.53
N LEU A 95 -20.35 3.94 6.42
CA LEU A 95 -19.89 5.13 5.69
C LEU A 95 -18.67 5.79 6.37
N TRP A 96 -18.64 5.81 7.71
CA TRP A 96 -17.47 6.24 8.47
C TRP A 96 -16.24 5.38 8.24
N ILE A 97 -16.40 4.04 8.20
CA ILE A 97 -15.29 3.14 7.88
C ILE A 97 -14.74 3.42 6.48
N ILE A 98 -15.62 3.54 5.48
CA ILE A 98 -15.20 3.82 4.09
C ILE A 98 -14.49 5.18 4.00
N LEU A 99 -14.99 6.21 4.70
CA LEU A 99 -14.35 7.52 4.76
C LEU A 99 -12.95 7.44 5.39
N LEU A 100 -12.83 6.73 6.52
CA LEU A 100 -11.55 6.54 7.19
C LEU A 100 -10.58 5.71 6.34
N CYS A 101 -11.05 4.86 5.42
CA CYS A 101 -10.19 4.11 4.53
C CYS A 101 -9.46 4.98 3.49
N VAL A 102 -9.85 6.22 3.21
CA VAL A 102 -9.25 7.06 2.13
C VAL A 102 -7.71 7.17 2.16
N PRO A 103 -7.03 7.42 3.30
CA PRO A 103 -5.56 7.51 3.33
C PRO A 103 -4.85 6.16 3.30
N PHE A 104 -5.50 5.08 3.74
CA PHE A 104 -4.82 3.79 3.93
C PHE A 104 -4.32 3.13 2.63
N PRO A 105 -4.99 3.23 1.46
CA PRO A 105 -4.47 2.73 0.19
C PRO A 105 -3.12 3.33 -0.19
N TYR A 106 -2.88 4.61 0.12
CA TYR A 106 -1.58 5.25 -0.13
C TYR A 106 -0.46 4.63 0.72
N ILE A 107 -0.77 4.30 1.98
CA ILE A 107 0.16 3.62 2.89
C ILE A 107 0.43 2.20 2.38
N ALA A 108 -0.62 1.45 2.02
CA ALA A 108 -0.50 0.08 1.51
C ALA A 108 0.32 0.03 0.21
N ASN A 109 0.10 0.98 -0.70
CA ASN A 109 0.84 1.07 -1.95
C ASN A 109 2.32 1.41 -1.71
N THR A 110 2.61 2.39 -0.84
CA THR A 110 3.99 2.74 -0.48
C THR A 110 4.70 1.55 0.19
N ALA A 111 4.02 0.84 1.10
CA ALA A 111 4.56 -0.36 1.74
C ALA A 111 4.81 -1.50 0.74
N GLY A 112 3.93 -1.68 -0.24
CA GLY A 112 4.13 -2.67 -1.30
C GLY A 112 5.33 -2.37 -2.19
N TRP A 113 5.50 -1.10 -2.59
CA TRP A 113 6.70 -0.65 -3.32
C TRP A 113 7.97 -0.82 -2.49
N LEU A 114 7.91 -0.48 -1.20
CA LEU A 114 9.05 -0.63 -0.30
C LEU A 114 9.43 -2.11 -0.14
N ALA A 115 8.46 -3.00 0.01
CA ALA A 115 8.71 -4.44 0.07
C ALA A 115 9.34 -4.97 -1.23
N ALA A 116 8.85 -4.54 -2.40
CA ALA A 116 9.40 -4.96 -3.68
C ALA A 116 10.83 -4.42 -3.91
N GLU A 117 11.09 -3.16 -3.57
CA GLU A 117 12.37 -2.51 -3.81
C GLU A 117 13.44 -2.98 -2.82
N VAL A 118 13.11 -3.04 -1.52
CA VAL A 118 14.03 -3.55 -0.49
C VAL A 118 14.30 -5.03 -0.68
N GLY A 119 13.29 -5.82 -1.07
CA GLY A 119 13.44 -7.24 -1.36
C GLY A 119 14.35 -7.53 -2.56
N ARG A 120 14.53 -6.57 -3.48
CA ARG A 120 15.43 -6.70 -4.63
C ARG A 120 16.89 -6.35 -4.30
N GLN A 121 17.14 -5.56 -3.26
CA GLN A 121 18.50 -5.29 -2.81
C GLN A 121 19.22 -6.62 -2.47
N PRO A 122 20.51 -6.81 -2.82
CA PRO A 122 21.49 -5.83 -3.32
C PRO A 122 21.56 -5.72 -4.86
N TRP A 123 20.56 -6.21 -5.59
CA TRP A 123 20.58 -6.29 -7.04
C TRP A 123 19.80 -5.14 -7.70
N LEU A 124 20.40 -4.53 -8.71
CA LEU A 124 19.70 -3.64 -9.63
C LEU A 124 19.13 -4.45 -10.79
N VAL A 125 19.98 -5.33 -11.35
CA VAL A 125 19.58 -6.40 -12.28
C VAL A 125 20.11 -7.71 -11.71
N TYR A 126 19.19 -8.64 -11.43
CA TYR A 126 19.52 -9.91 -10.78
C TYR A 126 20.60 -10.68 -11.58
N GLY A 127 21.66 -11.08 -10.89
CA GLY A 127 22.77 -11.84 -11.48
C GLY A 127 23.71 -11.05 -12.40
N LEU A 128 23.44 -9.77 -12.66
CA LEU A 128 24.23 -8.95 -13.59
C LEU A 128 24.82 -7.69 -12.95
N LEU A 129 24.02 -6.90 -12.23
CA LEU A 129 24.43 -5.60 -11.72
C LEU A 129 24.00 -5.41 -10.27
N ARG A 130 24.98 -5.17 -9.40
CA ARG A 130 24.74 -4.82 -7.99
C ARG A 130 24.44 -3.34 -7.85
N THR A 131 23.64 -2.97 -6.84
CA THR A 131 23.29 -1.57 -6.57
C THR A 131 24.50 -0.71 -6.20
N SER A 132 25.52 -1.31 -5.57
CA SER A 132 26.81 -0.66 -5.31
C SER A 132 27.61 -0.30 -6.57
N GLN A 133 27.27 -0.88 -7.73
CA GLN A 133 27.92 -0.58 -9.01
C GLN A 133 27.05 0.30 -9.91
N GLY A 134 25.84 0.66 -9.47
CA GLY A 134 24.85 1.37 -10.28
C GLY A 134 24.96 2.90 -10.26
N TYR A 135 25.84 3.49 -9.44
CA TYR A 135 25.99 4.94 -9.33
C TYR A 135 27.09 5.48 -10.26
N SER A 136 26.92 6.71 -10.74
CA SER A 136 27.90 7.36 -11.61
C SER A 136 29.11 7.85 -10.80
N THR A 137 30.31 7.40 -11.17
CA THR A 137 31.57 7.80 -10.54
C THR A 137 32.06 9.19 -11.00
N ASN A 138 31.51 9.71 -12.09
CA ASN A 138 31.93 10.99 -12.68
C ASN A 138 31.22 12.22 -12.08
N VAL A 139 30.23 12.01 -11.20
CA VAL A 139 29.45 13.09 -10.61
C VAL A 139 29.90 13.35 -9.18
N ILE A 140 30.22 14.60 -8.87
CA ILE A 140 30.56 15.04 -7.52
C ILE A 140 29.32 14.89 -6.62
N ALA A 141 29.49 14.29 -5.44
CA ALA A 141 28.40 14.04 -4.49
C ALA A 141 27.59 15.30 -4.14
N GLY A 142 28.23 16.47 -4.12
CA GLY A 142 27.57 17.77 -3.90
C GLY A 142 26.50 18.12 -4.95
N ASN A 143 26.73 17.78 -6.24
CA ASN A 143 25.75 18.04 -7.30
C ASN A 143 24.53 17.12 -7.15
N SER A 144 24.76 15.86 -6.79
CA SER A 144 23.68 14.90 -6.51
C SER A 144 22.84 15.34 -5.32
N LEU A 145 23.47 15.84 -4.24
CA LEU A 145 22.74 16.35 -3.08
C LEU A 145 21.94 17.60 -3.42
N PHE A 146 22.54 18.55 -4.14
CA PHE A 146 21.86 19.79 -4.53
C PHE A 146 20.62 19.52 -5.40
N THR A 147 20.75 18.66 -6.41
CA THR A 147 19.63 18.28 -7.28
C THR A 147 18.55 17.50 -6.51
N LEU A 148 18.95 16.57 -5.62
CA LEU A 148 18.02 15.85 -4.74
C LEU A 148 17.20 16.80 -3.86
N LEU A 149 17.86 17.76 -3.20
CA LEU A 149 17.17 18.77 -2.38
C LEU A 149 16.27 19.66 -3.23
N GLY A 150 16.70 20.02 -4.45
CA GLY A 150 15.89 20.75 -5.41
C GLY A 150 14.61 20.00 -5.79
N TYR A 151 14.72 18.71 -6.14
CA TYR A 151 13.56 17.86 -6.44
C TYR A 151 12.66 17.66 -5.21
N MET A 152 13.24 17.47 -4.03
CA MET A 152 12.49 17.34 -2.77
C MET A 152 11.66 18.61 -2.49
N GLY A 153 12.27 19.80 -2.64
CA GLY A 153 11.57 21.07 -2.50
C GLY A 153 10.47 21.27 -3.54
N LEU A 154 10.75 20.94 -4.80
CA LEU A 154 9.77 21.01 -5.89
C LEU A 154 8.56 20.11 -5.61
N TYR A 155 8.79 18.84 -5.24
CA TYR A 155 7.70 17.91 -4.92
C TYR A 155 6.95 18.28 -3.64
N LEU A 156 7.60 18.90 -2.67
CA LEU A 156 6.94 19.44 -1.48
C LEU A 156 5.96 20.56 -1.85
N VAL A 157 6.39 21.54 -2.64
CA VAL A 157 5.53 22.64 -3.11
C VAL A 157 4.36 22.09 -3.93
N LEU A 158 4.63 21.15 -4.83
CA LEU A 158 3.59 20.52 -5.65
C LEU A 158 2.59 19.73 -4.79
N GLY A 159 3.07 19.02 -3.76
CA GLY A 159 2.25 18.30 -2.81
C GLY A 159 1.32 19.22 -2.00
N ILE A 160 1.84 20.36 -1.51
CA ILE A 160 1.03 21.37 -0.80
C ILE A 160 -0.03 21.96 -1.74
N LEU A 161 0.35 22.31 -2.97
CA LEU A 161 -0.59 22.83 -3.98
C LEU A 161 -1.70 21.81 -4.27
N PHE A 162 -1.35 20.53 -4.42
CA PHE A 162 -2.32 19.46 -4.65
C PHE A 162 -3.32 19.35 -3.50
N LEU A 163 -2.86 19.34 -2.25
CA LEU A 163 -3.75 19.29 -1.08
C LEU A 163 -4.68 20.50 -1.02
N PHE A 164 -4.15 21.70 -1.30
CA PHE A 164 -4.95 22.93 -1.36
C PHE A 164 -6.04 22.85 -2.45
N LEU A 165 -5.68 22.37 -3.64
CA LEU A 165 -6.62 22.20 -4.75
C LEU A 165 -7.69 21.16 -4.43
N ILE A 166 -7.31 20.01 -3.88
CA ILE A 166 -8.25 18.96 -3.49
C ILE A 166 -9.21 19.47 -2.40
N GLN A 167 -8.71 20.15 -1.37
CA GLN A 167 -9.56 20.72 -0.33
C GLN A 167 -10.53 21.77 -0.90
N ARG A 168 -10.06 22.60 -1.83
CA ARG A 168 -10.89 23.60 -2.51
C ARG A 168 -11.99 22.94 -3.36
N GLU A 169 -11.67 21.89 -4.10
CA GLU A 169 -12.66 21.19 -4.94
C GLU A 169 -13.65 20.37 -4.11
N ILE A 170 -13.20 19.70 -3.05
CA ILE A 170 -14.10 19.01 -2.10
C ILE A 170 -15.07 20.02 -1.46
N GLY A 171 -14.57 21.20 -1.08
CA GLY A 171 -15.39 22.26 -0.45
C GLY A 171 -16.41 22.92 -1.38
N LYS A 172 -16.17 22.95 -2.69
CA LYS A 172 -17.15 23.45 -3.67
C LYS A 172 -18.34 22.50 -3.83
N GLY A 173 -18.16 21.21 -3.56
CA GLY A 173 -19.17 20.18 -3.79
C GLY A 173 -19.50 19.99 -5.28
N PRO A 174 -20.28 18.96 -5.64
CA PRO A 174 -20.69 18.74 -7.02
C PRO A 174 -21.63 19.86 -7.49
N ALA A 175 -21.32 20.51 -8.61
CA ALA A 175 -22.13 21.56 -9.24
C ALA A 175 -23.54 21.09 -9.70
N LEU A 176 -23.90 19.83 -9.44
CA LEU A 176 -25.15 19.18 -9.83
C LEU A 176 -26.40 19.70 -9.08
N ALA A 177 -26.25 20.51 -8.03
CA ALA A 177 -27.40 21.22 -7.44
C ALA A 177 -27.82 22.47 -8.25
N ALA A 178 -26.97 23.00 -9.14
CA ALA A 178 -27.27 24.20 -9.92
C ALA A 178 -27.99 23.92 -11.26
N ALA A 179 -28.08 22.66 -11.70
CA ALA A 179 -28.65 22.28 -13.00
C ALA A 179 -29.95 21.46 -12.90
N GLY A 180 -30.64 21.48 -11.76
CA GLY A 180 -31.79 20.61 -11.47
C GLY A 180 -33.08 21.29 -11.01
N THR A 181 -33.18 22.62 -11.03
CA THR A 181 -34.45 23.34 -10.84
C THR A 181 -35.05 23.73 -12.19
N VAL A 182 -35.42 22.72 -12.99
CA VAL A 182 -36.44 22.93 -14.04
C VAL A 182 -37.74 23.24 -13.30
N ARG A 183 -38.23 24.46 -13.49
CA ARG A 183 -39.41 25.07 -12.88
C ARG A 183 -40.58 24.08 -12.75
N SER A 184 -40.93 23.77 -11.50
CA SER A 184 -42.22 23.17 -11.16
C SER A 184 -43.34 24.17 -11.47
N GLY A 185 -44.22 23.81 -12.41
CA GLY A 185 -45.62 24.20 -12.47
C GLY A 185 -45.95 25.69 -12.69
N ALA A 186 -46.05 26.12 -13.96
CA ALA A 186 -46.96 27.20 -14.30
C ALA A 186 -48.41 26.68 -14.21
N PRO A 187 -49.36 27.41 -13.59
CA PRO A 187 -50.75 26.96 -13.52
C PRO A 187 -51.39 27.07 -14.91
N ILE A 188 -51.90 25.95 -15.41
CA ILE A 188 -52.68 25.93 -16.66
C ILE A 188 -54.10 26.38 -16.29
N THR A 189 -54.41 27.65 -16.55
CA THR A 189 -55.75 28.20 -16.42
C THR A 189 -56.63 27.59 -17.51
N THR A 190 -57.62 26.78 -17.12
CA THR A 190 -58.72 26.36 -18.00
C THR A 190 -59.91 27.30 -17.78
N THR A 191 -60.19 28.14 -18.77
CA THR A 191 -61.53 28.70 -19.03
C THR A 191 -62.26 27.82 -20.03
#